data_AF-A0A8T6M2Z5-F1
#
_entry.id   AF-A0A8T6M2Z5-F1
#
_cell.length_a   1.000
_cell.length_b   1.000
_cell.length_c   1.000
_cell.angle_alpha   90.00
_cell.angle_beta   90.00
_cell.angle_gamma   90.00
#
_symmetry.space_group_name_H-M   'P 1'
#
loop_
_entity.id
_entity.type
_entity.pdbx_description
1 polymer ?
#
loop_
_entity_poly.entity_id
_entity_poly.type
_entity_poly.pdbx_seq_one_letter_code
_entity_poly.pdbx_strand_id
1 'polypeptide(L)'
;MKIYKQEIDKSCGVACIRSVLNHYGNNYSEKDLWGKNEPFGEGENMLNPILSLGVLALKFNMDVEYIGYNPIIANGNKYDNLKESLEDKYKSYFSFGKYYVDKAIEFLNLGGKLTIEILTLDKIKKIINENEFVIVEIKPAFLNKNSRISIGMNHKVIITGYTDKGFKILNPSDEKEYEWDFDTFLLAFYAAVPEMLIIKPKN
;
A
#
# COMPACT_ATOMS: atom_id res chain seq x y z
N MET A 1 -0.13 4.70 17.51
CA MET A 1 0.73 3.70 16.85
C MET A 1 2.18 4.18 16.84
N LYS A 2 3.16 3.30 17.13
CA LYS A 2 4.59 3.59 16.92
C LYS A 2 4.95 3.35 15.45
N ILE A 3 5.58 4.34 14.79
CA ILE A 3 6.19 4.15 13.47
C ILE A 3 7.63 3.64 13.64
N TYR A 4 8.04 2.73 12.77
CA TYR A 4 9.41 2.23 12.74
C TYR A 4 10.12 2.65 11.46
N LYS A 5 11.41 3.03 11.54
CA LYS A 5 12.20 3.48 10.41
C LYS A 5 12.47 2.36 9.44
N GLN A 6 12.39 2.62 8.15
CA GLN A 6 12.94 1.72 7.14
C GLN A 6 14.44 1.47 7.41
N GLU A 7 14.86 0.21 7.44
CA GLU A 7 16.24 -0.20 7.73
C GLU A 7 17.12 -0.18 6.48
N ILE A 8 16.51 -0.34 5.30
CA ILE A 8 17.19 -0.27 4.01
C ILE A 8 16.47 0.72 3.08
N ASP A 9 17.19 1.17 2.06
CA ASP A 9 16.57 1.97 1.01
C ASP A 9 15.45 1.15 0.34
N LYS A 10 14.35 1.82 0.00
CA LYS A 10 13.18 1.24 -0.68
C LYS A 10 12.34 0.26 0.16
N SER A 11 12.56 0.16 1.47
CA SER A 11 11.72 -0.68 2.35
C SER A 11 10.58 0.05 3.07
N CYS A 12 10.26 1.29 2.69
CA CYS A 12 9.16 2.06 3.31
C CYS A 12 7.86 1.28 3.46
N GLY A 13 7.46 0.52 2.44
CA GLY A 13 6.27 -0.33 2.50
C GLY A 13 6.37 -1.44 3.55
N VAL A 14 7.52 -2.11 3.62
CA VAL A 14 7.78 -3.15 4.63
C VAL A 14 7.81 -2.55 6.03
N ALA A 15 8.44 -1.39 6.20
CA ALA A 15 8.45 -0.65 7.46
C ALA A 15 7.04 -0.22 7.90
N CYS A 16 6.16 0.17 6.96
CA CYS A 16 4.75 0.41 7.25
C CYS A 16 4.06 -0.86 7.78
N ILE A 17 4.23 -1.99 7.10
CA ILE A 17 3.65 -3.28 7.53
C ILE A 17 4.18 -3.66 8.92
N ARG A 18 5.48 -3.51 9.17
CA ARG A 18 6.06 -3.79 10.50
C ARG A 18 5.39 -2.95 11.59
N SER A 19 5.21 -1.66 11.31
CA SER A 19 4.61 -0.72 12.27
C SER A 19 3.18 -1.12 12.62
N VAL A 20 2.40 -1.52 11.61
CA VAL A 20 1.03 -2.01 11.78
C VAL A 20 0.98 -3.35 12.53
N LEU A 21 1.79 -4.33 12.11
CA LEU A 21 1.80 -5.65 12.76
C LEU A 21 2.19 -5.54 14.24
N ASN A 22 3.20 -4.73 14.55
CA ASN A 22 3.69 -4.56 15.92
C ASN A 22 2.75 -3.70 16.78
N HIS A 23 1.95 -2.83 16.16
CA HIS A 23 0.86 -2.13 16.86
C HIS A 23 -0.14 -3.12 17.47
N TYR A 24 -0.37 -4.26 16.81
CA TYR A 24 -1.24 -5.33 17.30
C TYR A 24 -0.52 -6.34 18.21
N GLY A 25 0.56 -5.94 18.89
CA GLY A 25 1.23 -6.74 19.92
C GLY A 25 2.29 -7.73 19.40
N ASN A 26 2.59 -7.71 18.10
CA ASN A 26 3.71 -8.47 17.54
C ASN A 26 5.04 -7.74 17.78
N ASN A 27 6.15 -8.46 17.63
CA ASN A 27 7.51 -7.92 17.77
C ASN A 27 8.38 -8.32 16.57
N TYR A 28 7.87 -8.13 15.35
CA TYR A 28 8.58 -8.45 14.14
C TYR A 28 9.66 -7.40 13.81
N SER A 29 10.81 -7.89 13.35
CA SER A 29 11.88 -7.12 12.73
C SER A 29 11.65 -6.98 11.22
N GLU A 30 12.34 -6.04 10.55
CA GLU A 30 12.21 -5.92 9.10
C GLU A 30 12.70 -7.18 8.36
N LYS A 31 13.71 -7.85 8.92
CA LYS A 31 14.21 -9.15 8.44
C LYS A 31 13.13 -10.23 8.42
N ASP A 32 12.28 -10.28 9.45
CA ASP A 32 11.17 -11.25 9.51
C ASP A 32 10.18 -11.03 8.38
N LEU A 33 9.90 -9.75 8.06
CA LEU A 33 9.00 -9.39 6.97
C LEU A 33 9.63 -9.70 5.61
N TRP A 34 10.91 -9.38 5.41
CA TRP A 34 11.61 -9.72 4.17
C TRP A 34 11.65 -11.23 3.90
N GLY A 35 11.73 -12.06 4.94
CA GLY A 35 11.65 -13.51 4.82
C GLY A 35 10.33 -14.04 4.23
N LYS A 36 9.27 -13.22 4.18
CA LYS A 36 7.96 -13.56 3.61
C LYS A 36 7.54 -12.66 2.45
N ASN A 37 8.33 -11.62 2.15
CA ASN A 37 8.01 -10.64 1.12
C ASN A 37 8.66 -11.02 -0.21
N GLU A 38 7.90 -10.92 -1.29
CA GLU A 38 8.38 -11.22 -2.65
C GLU A 38 8.21 -9.96 -3.50
N PRO A 39 9.17 -9.03 -3.47
CA PRO A 39 9.10 -7.81 -4.27
C PRO A 39 9.27 -8.12 -5.76
N PHE A 40 8.91 -7.16 -6.61
CA PHE A 40 9.22 -7.23 -8.03
C PHE A 40 10.63 -6.69 -8.30
N GLY A 41 11.46 -7.46 -8.99
CA GLY A 41 12.85 -7.12 -9.27
C GLY A 41 13.76 -7.29 -8.04
N GLU A 42 15.02 -6.89 -8.18
CA GLU A 42 16.07 -7.08 -7.16
C GLU A 42 16.92 -5.81 -6.98
N GLY A 43 17.53 -5.69 -5.79
CA GLY A 43 18.47 -4.62 -5.46
C GLY A 43 17.89 -3.22 -5.71
N GLU A 44 18.60 -2.42 -6.51
CA GLU A 44 18.18 -1.05 -6.81
C GLU A 44 16.94 -0.96 -7.71
N ASN A 45 16.50 -2.02 -8.38
CA ASN A 45 15.31 -1.99 -9.23
C ASN A 45 14.06 -2.56 -8.55
N MET A 46 14.16 -2.80 -7.24
CA MET A 46 13.09 -3.39 -6.45
C MET A 46 11.86 -2.47 -6.34
N LEU A 47 10.70 -3.03 -6.65
CA LEU A 47 9.38 -2.41 -6.48
C LEU A 47 8.53 -3.25 -5.54
N ASN A 48 7.81 -2.58 -4.65
CA ASN A 48 6.90 -3.22 -3.71
C ASN A 48 5.56 -2.49 -3.73
N PRO A 49 4.65 -2.82 -4.66
CA PRO A 49 3.35 -2.14 -4.77
C PRO A 49 2.46 -2.43 -3.55
N ILE A 50 1.46 -1.57 -3.31
CA ILE A 50 0.51 -1.72 -2.18
C ILE A 50 -0.10 -3.12 -2.10
N LEU A 51 -0.46 -3.73 -3.22
CA LEU A 51 -1.05 -5.06 -3.23
C LEU A 51 -0.11 -6.15 -2.74
N SER A 52 1.19 -6.08 -3.07
CA SER A 52 2.21 -7.00 -2.55
C SER A 52 2.37 -6.86 -1.03
N LEU A 53 2.23 -5.64 -0.50
CA LEU A 53 2.21 -5.41 0.95
C LEU A 53 0.95 -6.02 1.60
N GLY A 54 -0.18 -6.01 0.89
CA GLY A 54 -1.40 -6.72 1.30
C GLY A 54 -1.19 -8.23 1.41
N VAL A 55 -0.57 -8.84 0.40
CA VAL A 55 -0.19 -10.27 0.43
C VAL A 55 0.74 -10.55 1.61
N LEU A 56 1.73 -9.69 1.85
CA LEU A 56 2.64 -9.82 2.98
C LEU A 56 1.89 -9.85 4.31
N ALA A 57 0.97 -8.90 4.53
CA ALA A 57 0.14 -8.86 5.74
C ALA A 57 -0.72 -10.14 5.90
N LEU A 58 -1.30 -10.66 4.82
CA LEU A 58 -2.04 -11.94 4.85
C LEU A 58 -1.15 -13.12 5.23
N LYS A 59 0.11 -13.17 4.79
CA LYS A 59 1.13 -14.18 5.19
C LYS A 59 1.50 -14.10 6.68
N PHE A 60 1.10 -13.04 7.38
CA PHE A 60 1.17 -12.89 8.83
C PHE A 60 -0.19 -13.10 9.53
N ASN A 61 -1.14 -13.74 8.85
CA ASN A 61 -2.45 -14.12 9.39
C ASN A 61 -3.29 -12.91 9.87
N MET A 62 -3.24 -11.83 9.11
CA MET A 62 -4.07 -10.64 9.32
C MET A 62 -5.31 -10.68 8.43
N ASP A 63 -6.37 -9.95 8.82
CA ASP A 63 -7.46 -9.61 7.91
C ASP A 63 -7.06 -8.36 7.11
N VAL A 64 -7.14 -8.45 5.79
CA VAL A 64 -6.64 -7.40 4.90
C VAL A 64 -7.68 -7.03 3.85
N GLU A 65 -7.95 -5.73 3.73
CA GLU A 65 -8.76 -5.16 2.67
C GLU A 65 -7.92 -4.19 1.84
N TYR A 66 -7.90 -4.44 0.53
CA TYR A 66 -7.38 -3.54 -0.48
C TYR A 66 -8.54 -2.74 -1.07
N ILE A 67 -8.41 -1.41 -1.13
CA ILE A 67 -9.40 -0.53 -1.74
C ILE A 67 -8.70 0.40 -2.74
N GLY A 68 -9.15 0.43 -3.99
CA GLY A 68 -8.62 1.39 -4.95
C GLY A 68 -8.94 1.03 -6.39
N TYR A 69 -8.51 1.89 -7.30
CA TYR A 69 -8.70 1.71 -8.74
C TYR A 69 -7.34 1.60 -9.45
N ASN A 70 -6.78 0.39 -9.46
CA ASN A 70 -5.63 0.09 -10.32
C ASN A 70 -6.13 -0.40 -11.68
N PRO A 71 -5.79 0.27 -12.81
CA PRO A 71 -6.23 -0.15 -14.13
C PRO A 71 -5.87 -1.59 -14.52
N ILE A 72 -4.76 -2.14 -14.00
CA ILE A 72 -4.34 -3.53 -14.25
C ILE A 72 -5.38 -4.51 -13.71
N ILE A 73 -5.95 -4.22 -12.54
CA ILE A 73 -7.00 -5.03 -11.90
C ILE A 73 -8.39 -4.67 -12.42
N ALA A 74 -8.68 -3.37 -12.53
CA ALA A 74 -10.03 -2.87 -12.76
C ALA A 74 -10.53 -2.99 -14.20
N ASN A 75 -9.65 -2.85 -15.20
CA ASN A 75 -10.07 -2.70 -16.60
C ASN A 75 -10.00 -4.00 -17.38
N GLY A 76 -10.90 -4.18 -18.36
CA GLY A 76 -10.86 -5.35 -19.25
C GLY A 76 -11.16 -6.67 -18.54
N ASN A 77 -11.97 -6.64 -17.48
CA ASN A 77 -12.48 -7.86 -16.84
C ASN A 77 -13.53 -8.50 -17.76
N LYS A 78 -13.28 -9.75 -18.17
CA LYS A 78 -14.09 -10.49 -19.13
C LYS A 78 -15.22 -11.28 -18.48
N TYR A 79 -15.04 -11.64 -17.21
CA TYR A 79 -15.97 -12.45 -16.43
C TYR A 79 -16.45 -11.65 -15.21
N ASP A 80 -17.66 -11.94 -14.74
CA ASP A 80 -18.20 -11.35 -13.52
C ASP A 80 -17.38 -11.75 -12.28
N ASN A 81 -16.78 -12.94 -12.31
CA ASN A 81 -15.81 -13.37 -11.31
C ASN A 81 -14.48 -12.65 -11.54
N LEU A 82 -14.09 -11.80 -10.59
CA LEU A 82 -12.83 -11.05 -10.66
C LEU A 82 -11.60 -11.97 -10.72
N LYS A 83 -11.58 -13.06 -9.95
CA LYS A 83 -10.44 -13.99 -9.93
C LYS A 83 -10.25 -14.65 -11.30
N GLU A 84 -11.33 -15.13 -11.91
CA GLU A 84 -11.28 -15.69 -13.27
C GLU A 84 -10.80 -14.66 -14.30
N SER A 85 -11.25 -13.40 -14.18
CA SER A 85 -10.75 -12.30 -15.03
C SER A 85 -9.26 -12.05 -14.85
N LEU A 86 -8.75 -12.12 -13.62
CA LEU A 86 -7.33 -11.97 -13.33
C LEU A 86 -6.51 -13.15 -13.88
N GLU A 87 -7.00 -14.38 -13.78
CA GLU A 87 -6.34 -15.58 -14.34
C GLU A 87 -6.21 -15.52 -15.87
N ASP A 88 -7.19 -14.92 -16.55
CA ASP A 88 -7.12 -14.67 -18.01
C ASP A 88 -6.11 -13.55 -18.34
N LYS A 89 -6.16 -12.44 -17.60
CA LYS A 89 -5.18 -11.34 -17.70
C LYS A 89 -3.75 -11.81 -17.49
N TYR A 90 -3.52 -12.71 -16.53
CA TYR A 90 -2.19 -13.24 -16.24
C TYR A 90 -1.51 -13.87 -17.46
N LYS A 91 -2.29 -14.44 -18.38
CA LYS A 91 -1.80 -15.05 -19.62
C LYS A 91 -1.36 -14.02 -20.68
N SER A 92 -1.88 -12.80 -20.61
CA SER A 92 -1.70 -11.74 -21.61
C SER A 92 -0.79 -10.59 -21.16
N TYR A 93 -0.67 -10.34 -19.85
CA TYR A 93 0.26 -9.35 -19.32
C TYR A 93 1.72 -9.84 -19.31
N PHE A 94 2.66 -8.90 -19.33
CA PHE A 94 4.10 -9.13 -19.25
C PHE A 94 4.75 -8.32 -18.12
N SER A 95 5.91 -8.77 -17.65
CA SER A 95 6.77 -8.04 -16.68
C SER A 95 5.99 -7.60 -15.42
N PHE A 96 6.04 -6.32 -15.05
CA PHE A 96 5.39 -5.77 -13.87
C PHE A 96 3.86 -5.95 -13.87
N GLY A 97 3.21 -5.85 -15.03
CA GLY A 97 1.77 -6.08 -15.13
C GLY A 97 1.40 -7.51 -14.76
N LYS A 98 2.19 -8.49 -15.23
CA LYS A 98 1.98 -9.90 -14.89
C LYS A 98 2.20 -10.16 -13.41
N TYR A 99 3.26 -9.58 -12.83
CA TYR A 99 3.52 -9.66 -11.40
C TYR A 99 2.38 -9.05 -10.57
N TYR A 100 1.86 -7.90 -10.95
CA TYR A 100 0.78 -7.25 -10.21
C TYR A 100 -0.51 -8.07 -10.25
N VAL A 101 -0.83 -8.69 -11.40
CA VAL A 101 -1.95 -9.63 -11.52
C VAL A 101 -1.72 -10.88 -10.66
N ASP A 102 -0.51 -11.44 -10.65
CA ASP A 102 -0.14 -12.58 -9.81
C ASP A 102 -0.39 -12.29 -8.33
N LYS A 103 0.05 -11.12 -7.85
CA LYS A 103 -0.17 -10.68 -6.47
C LYS A 103 -1.64 -10.44 -6.15
N ALA A 104 -2.44 -10.02 -7.12
CA ALA A 104 -3.89 -9.91 -6.96
C ALA A 104 -4.55 -11.29 -6.78
N ILE A 105 -4.15 -12.28 -7.58
CA ILE A 105 -4.63 -13.66 -7.46
C ILE A 105 -4.20 -14.26 -6.12
N GLU A 106 -2.92 -14.11 -5.74
CA GLU A 106 -2.40 -14.55 -4.45
C GLU A 106 -3.16 -13.92 -3.28
N PHE A 107 -3.40 -12.60 -3.34
CA PHE A 107 -4.17 -11.86 -2.34
C PHE A 107 -5.57 -12.45 -2.14
N LEU A 108 -6.31 -12.70 -3.22
CA LEU A 108 -7.64 -13.32 -3.18
C LEU A 108 -7.57 -14.76 -2.64
N ASN A 109 -6.58 -15.55 -3.05
CA ASN A 109 -6.39 -16.92 -2.58
C ASN A 109 -6.11 -17.01 -1.08
N LEU A 110 -5.40 -16.03 -0.52
CA LEU A 110 -5.13 -15.91 0.90
C LEU A 110 -6.31 -15.34 1.69
N GLY A 111 -7.45 -15.07 1.04
CA GLY A 111 -8.67 -14.58 1.68
C GLY A 111 -8.73 -13.05 1.84
N GLY A 112 -7.85 -12.32 1.17
CA GLY A 112 -7.89 -10.85 1.15
C GLY A 112 -9.16 -10.33 0.47
N LYS A 113 -9.70 -9.22 0.98
CA LYS A 113 -10.87 -8.55 0.39
C LYS A 113 -10.42 -7.45 -0.56
N LEU A 114 -10.88 -7.49 -1.80
CA LEU A 114 -10.50 -6.54 -2.85
C LEU A 114 -11.73 -5.73 -3.27
N THR A 115 -11.68 -4.42 -3.02
CA THR A 115 -12.74 -3.46 -3.37
C THR A 115 -12.23 -2.52 -4.47
N ILE A 116 -12.78 -2.65 -5.67
CA ILE A 116 -12.42 -1.80 -6.82
C ILE A 116 -13.26 -0.51 -6.76
N GLU A 117 -12.63 0.60 -6.43
CA GLU A 117 -13.34 1.86 -6.21
C GLU A 117 -12.48 3.10 -6.47
N ILE A 118 -13.09 4.14 -7.03
CA ILE A 118 -12.46 5.47 -7.15
C ILE A 118 -12.55 6.18 -5.79
N LEU A 119 -11.39 6.52 -5.22
CA LEU A 119 -11.20 7.07 -3.88
C LEU A 119 -11.31 8.61 -3.83
N THR A 120 -12.52 9.15 -3.78
CA THR A 120 -12.74 10.58 -3.53
C THR A 120 -12.32 10.97 -2.10
N LEU A 121 -12.08 12.26 -1.85
CA LEU A 121 -11.70 12.75 -0.51
C LEU A 121 -12.69 12.29 0.58
N ASP A 122 -13.99 12.36 0.32
CA ASP A 122 -15.02 11.94 1.28
C ASP A 122 -14.97 10.44 1.59
N LYS A 123 -14.71 9.61 0.57
CA LYS A 123 -14.55 8.17 0.75
C LYS A 123 -13.29 7.85 1.55
N ILE A 124 -12.19 8.53 1.25
CA ILE A 124 -10.94 8.41 2.01
C ILE A 124 -11.17 8.76 3.48
N LYS A 125 -11.82 9.89 3.77
CA LYS A 125 -12.15 10.32 5.14
C LYS A 125 -13.05 9.31 5.84
N LYS A 126 -14.08 8.79 5.15
CA LYS A 126 -14.95 7.75 5.68
C LYS A 126 -14.15 6.48 6.05
N ILE A 127 -13.30 6.00 5.15
CA ILE A 127 -12.42 4.86 5.39
C ILE A 127 -11.54 5.10 6.63
N ILE A 128 -10.93 6.27 6.75
CA ILE A 128 -10.09 6.62 7.90
C ILE A 128 -10.91 6.72 9.20
N ASN A 129 -12.17 7.14 9.17
CA ASN A 129 -13.00 7.16 10.38
C ASN A 129 -13.40 5.76 10.85
N GLU A 130 -13.55 4.82 9.92
CA GLU A 130 -13.96 3.44 10.18
C GLU A 130 -12.77 2.52 10.55
N ASN A 131 -11.54 2.99 10.37
CA ASN A 131 -10.32 2.20 10.52
C ASN A 131 -9.24 3.01 11.24
N GLU A 132 -8.52 2.39 12.18
CA GLU A 132 -7.52 3.12 13.00
C GLU A 132 -6.38 3.73 12.16
N PHE A 133 -6.01 3.06 11.06
CA PHE A 133 -5.02 3.55 10.12
C PHE A 133 -5.18 2.89 8.76
N VAL A 134 -4.63 3.54 7.73
CA VAL A 134 -4.54 3.01 6.36
C VAL A 134 -3.15 3.23 5.77
N ILE A 135 -2.65 2.23 5.07
CA ILE A 135 -1.39 2.36 4.32
C ILE A 135 -1.73 2.84 2.90
N VAL A 136 -0.97 3.81 2.42
CA VAL A 136 -1.13 4.37 1.07
C VAL A 136 0.21 4.48 0.36
N GLU A 137 0.15 4.53 -0.96
CA GLU A 137 1.27 4.87 -1.82
C GLU A 137 1.13 6.31 -2.33
N ILE A 138 2.21 7.08 -2.23
CA ILE A 138 2.29 8.48 -2.67
C ILE A 138 3.51 8.68 -3.54
N LYS A 139 3.51 9.70 -4.40
CA LYS A 139 4.67 10.06 -5.23
C LYS A 139 5.38 11.33 -4.72
N PRO A 140 6.55 11.19 -4.05
CA PRO A 140 7.26 12.29 -3.37
C PRO A 140 7.70 13.45 -4.28
N ALA A 141 7.92 13.20 -5.57
CA ALA A 141 8.34 14.24 -6.51
C ALA A 141 7.37 15.43 -6.61
N PHE A 142 6.12 15.25 -6.15
CA PHE A 142 5.10 16.31 -6.09
C PHE A 142 5.13 17.11 -4.77
N LEU A 143 6.00 16.75 -3.83
CA LEU A 143 5.91 17.18 -2.44
C LEU A 143 7.10 18.03 -1.97
N ASN A 144 8.21 18.12 -2.72
CA ASN A 144 9.33 18.97 -2.29
C ASN A 144 10.25 19.48 -3.42
N LYS A 145 10.45 20.80 -3.47
CA LYS A 145 11.49 21.46 -4.31
C LYS A 145 12.92 21.14 -3.82
N ASN A 146 13.08 20.70 -2.56
CA ASN A 146 14.37 20.54 -1.88
C ASN A 146 14.74 19.08 -1.53
N SER A 147 13.96 18.07 -1.94
CA SER A 147 14.29 16.68 -1.61
C SER A 147 15.42 16.16 -2.48
N ARG A 148 16.52 15.71 -1.87
CA ARG A 148 17.54 14.84 -2.49
C ARG A 148 17.03 13.42 -2.80
N ILE A 149 15.73 13.18 -2.62
CA ILE A 149 15.08 11.90 -2.88
C ILE A 149 14.98 11.75 -4.40
N SER A 150 15.51 10.65 -4.93
CA SER A 150 15.53 10.40 -6.37
C SER A 150 14.11 10.47 -6.95
N ILE A 151 13.98 11.18 -8.07
CA ILE A 151 12.73 11.63 -8.72
C ILE A 151 11.83 10.45 -9.22
N GLY A 152 12.20 9.20 -8.98
CA GLY A 152 11.54 8.02 -9.56
C GLY A 152 10.81 7.09 -8.61
N MET A 153 10.79 7.35 -7.30
CA MET A 153 10.34 6.34 -6.33
C MET A 153 9.03 6.68 -5.64
N ASN A 154 8.01 5.86 -5.87
CA ASN A 154 6.80 5.90 -5.05
C ASN A 154 7.16 5.52 -3.60
N HIS A 155 6.52 6.19 -2.65
CA HIS A 155 6.76 6.05 -1.22
C HIS A 155 5.51 5.56 -0.51
N LYS A 156 5.68 4.79 0.57
CA LYS A 156 4.57 4.26 1.37
C LYS A 156 4.55 4.94 2.72
N VAL A 157 3.36 5.35 3.12
CA VAL A 157 3.12 6.05 4.38
C VAL A 157 1.86 5.50 5.04
N ILE A 158 1.67 5.82 6.31
CA ILE A 158 0.47 5.43 7.05
C ILE A 158 -0.33 6.67 7.41
N ILE A 159 -1.61 6.70 7.06
CA ILE A 159 -2.53 7.74 7.51
C ILE A 159 -3.20 7.26 8.78
N THR A 160 -3.16 8.06 9.84
CA THR A 160 -3.71 7.73 11.17
C THR A 160 -4.91 8.58 11.56
N GLY A 161 -5.29 9.54 10.70
CA GLY A 161 -6.39 10.46 10.95
C GLY A 161 -6.32 11.69 10.06
N TYR A 162 -7.18 12.65 10.34
CA TYR A 162 -7.17 13.95 9.68
C TYR A 162 -7.70 15.05 10.62
N THR A 163 -7.41 16.29 10.28
CA THR A 163 -7.91 17.52 10.90
C THR A 163 -8.67 18.34 9.87
N ASP A 164 -9.09 19.56 10.24
CA ASP A 164 -9.56 20.57 9.29
C ASP A 164 -8.48 20.99 8.29
N LYS A 165 -7.21 20.89 8.67
CA LYS A 165 -6.06 21.28 7.84
C LYS A 165 -5.64 20.21 6.85
N GLY A 166 -5.75 18.93 7.20
CA GLY A 166 -5.23 17.86 6.34
C GLY A 166 -5.14 16.49 6.97
N PHE A 167 -4.40 15.59 6.33
CA PHE A 167 -4.16 14.23 6.81
C PHE A 167 -2.95 14.16 7.75
N LYS A 168 -3.06 13.34 8.80
CA LYS A 168 -1.94 12.97 9.67
C LYS A 168 -1.25 11.74 9.10
N ILE A 169 0.03 11.90 8.78
CA ILE A 169 0.80 10.93 8.01
C ILE A 169 2.04 10.54 8.79
N LEU A 170 2.18 9.25 9.08
CA LEU A 170 3.39 8.67 9.63
C LEU A 170 4.32 8.23 8.50
N ASN A 171 5.53 8.76 8.52
CA ASN A 171 6.55 8.51 7.50
C ASN A 171 7.62 7.53 8.01
N PRO A 172 7.74 6.32 7.43
CA PRO A 172 8.76 5.36 7.84
C PRO A 172 10.19 5.76 7.42
N SER A 173 10.40 6.77 6.57
CA SER A 173 11.76 7.17 6.20
C SER A 173 12.51 7.92 7.31
N ASP A 174 11.78 8.63 8.16
CA ASP A 174 12.33 9.49 9.21
C ASP A 174 11.65 9.32 10.58
N GLU A 175 10.71 8.38 10.71
CA GLU A 175 9.95 8.08 11.93
C GLU A 175 9.14 9.26 12.47
N LYS A 176 8.70 10.16 11.60
CA LYS A 176 7.94 11.36 12.01
C LYS A 176 6.50 11.32 11.57
N GLU A 177 5.68 12.04 12.33
CA GLU A 177 4.34 12.44 11.92
C GLU A 177 4.39 13.79 11.19
N TYR A 178 3.64 13.87 10.10
CA TYR A 178 3.43 15.07 9.31
C TYR A 178 1.94 15.35 9.21
N GLU A 179 1.58 16.63 9.08
CA GLU A 179 0.24 17.04 8.67
C GLU A 179 0.36 17.63 7.26
N TRP A 180 -0.27 16.98 6.28
CA TRP A 180 -0.30 17.45 4.89
C TRP A 180 -1.69 17.90 4.54
N ASP A 181 -1.80 19.08 3.94
CA ASP A 181 -3.07 19.57 3.45
C ASP A 181 -3.67 18.63 2.41
N PHE A 182 -5.00 18.69 2.29
CA PHE A 182 -5.74 17.75 1.44
C PHE A 182 -5.28 17.80 -0.02
N ASP A 183 -5.04 18.98 -0.58
CA ASP A 183 -4.69 19.12 -2.00
C ASP A 183 -3.29 18.55 -2.28
N THR A 184 -2.32 18.89 -1.43
CA THR A 184 -0.96 18.37 -1.49
C THR A 184 -0.93 16.85 -1.37
N PHE A 185 -1.69 16.28 -0.42
CA PHE A 185 -1.80 14.84 -0.27
C PHE A 185 -2.45 14.19 -1.49
N LEU A 186 -3.60 14.70 -1.94
CA LEU A 186 -4.35 14.11 -3.05
C LEU A 186 -3.52 14.15 -4.34
N LEU A 187 -2.80 15.24 -4.62
CA LEU A 187 -1.91 15.31 -5.77
C LEU A 187 -0.87 14.19 -5.76
N ALA A 188 -0.22 13.98 -4.61
CA ALA A 188 0.80 12.93 -4.47
C ALA A 188 0.22 11.52 -4.51
N PHE A 189 -0.97 11.32 -3.93
CA PHE A 189 -1.68 10.05 -3.89
C PHE A 189 -2.14 9.61 -5.28
N TYR A 190 -2.80 10.51 -6.03
CA TYR A 190 -3.28 10.24 -7.38
C TYR A 190 -2.16 10.10 -8.41
N ALA A 191 -1.00 10.73 -8.19
CA ALA A 191 0.15 10.61 -9.07
C ALA A 191 0.92 9.29 -8.94
N ALA A 192 0.71 8.53 -7.86
CA ALA A 192 1.23 7.17 -7.72
C ALA A 192 0.27 6.18 -8.42
N VAL A 193 -0.78 5.76 -7.72
CA VAL A 193 -2.06 5.14 -8.12
C VAL A 193 -2.89 5.20 -6.82
N PRO A 194 -4.15 5.66 -6.83
CA PRO A 194 -4.92 5.81 -5.60
C PRO A 194 -5.36 4.45 -5.04
N GLU A 195 -4.54 3.90 -4.14
CA GLU A 195 -4.69 2.58 -3.51
C GLU A 195 -4.52 2.69 -1.99
N MET A 196 -5.39 2.01 -1.25
CA MET A 196 -5.39 1.94 0.21
C MET A 196 -5.35 0.50 0.67
N LEU A 197 -4.62 0.27 1.75
CA LEU A 197 -4.58 -1.01 2.45
C LEU A 197 -5.03 -0.82 3.89
N ILE A 198 -6.05 -1.59 4.27
CA ILE A 198 -6.55 -1.73 5.63
C ILE A 198 -6.09 -3.08 6.14
N ILE A 199 -5.53 -3.12 7.35
CA ILE A 199 -5.03 -4.34 7.97
C ILE A 199 -5.56 -4.39 9.41
N LYS A 200 -6.17 -5.51 9.80
CA LYS A 200 -6.75 -5.74 11.12
C LYS A 200 -6.33 -7.11 11.67
N PRO A 201 -6.33 -7.31 12.99
CA PRO A 201 -6.23 -8.65 13.55
C PRO A 201 -7.37 -9.53 13.04
N LYS A 202 -7.08 -10.80 12.81
CA LYS A 202 -8.09 -11.79 12.44
C LYS A 202 -9.02 -12.05 13.62
N ASN A 203 -10.32 -11.94 13.41
CA ASN A 203 -11.33 -12.27 14.42
C ASN A 203 -11.52 -13.77 14.59
#